data_AF-A0A7S2T095-F1
#
_entry.id   AF-A0A7S2T095-F1
#
_cell.length_a   1.000
_cell.length_b   1.000
_cell.length_c   1.000
_cell.angle_alpha   90.00
_cell.angle_beta   90.00
_cell.angle_gamma   90.00
#
_symmetry.space_group_name_H-M   'P 1'
#
loop_
_entity.id
_entity.type
_entity.pdbx_description
1 polymer ?
#
loop_
_entity_poly.entity_id
_entity_poly.type
_entity_poly.pdbx_seq_one_letter_code
_entity_poly.pdbx_strand_id
1 'polypeptide(L)'
;QSPRTRTRSTAATTAATTDADGDDKGGLFTGGPEPAQVLMTMMRDNTHRMTARNRKRTLRDAIYRVLQDVGRSLHIKEILARIKAKKLYVFRRMDGSVHTDLKRMRDCVSAACTQSPFFVRTAHGTYAIAKEPLNGSNTQDAVSTSPLRDAIYRVLQDVGGSLHYEEIFGRIRAKKLHVFRRKDGSVHTDPKRMRNRVSSTCIRSPFFVRTALGTYAIAK
;
A
#
# COMPACT_ATOMS: atom_id res chain seq x y z
N GLN A 1 -21.71 -39.77 -57.93
CA GLN A 1 -23.03 -39.85 -58.59
C GLN A 1 -24.08 -39.43 -57.56
N SER A 2 -24.78 -38.32 -57.80
CA SER A 2 -26.07 -38.06 -57.15
C SER A 2 -27.13 -38.85 -57.93
N PRO A 3 -28.21 -39.27 -57.26
CA PRO A 3 -29.49 -38.72 -57.67
C PRO A 3 -30.39 -38.32 -56.49
N ARG A 4 -30.96 -37.12 -56.63
CA ARG A 4 -32.25 -36.67 -56.08
C ARG A 4 -33.36 -37.53 -56.74
N THR A 5 -34.60 -37.68 -56.27
CA THR A 5 -35.56 -36.65 -55.85
C THR A 5 -36.88 -37.31 -55.42
N ARG A 6 -37.51 -36.73 -54.37
CA ARG A 6 -38.93 -36.32 -54.24
C ARG A 6 -40.11 -37.32 -54.11
N THR A 7 -40.82 -37.17 -52.96
CA THR A 7 -42.29 -37.00 -52.72
C THR A 7 -43.28 -38.03 -53.27
N ARG A 8 -44.35 -38.46 -52.57
CA ARG A 8 -45.37 -37.68 -51.82
C ARG A 8 -46.36 -38.65 -51.12
N SER A 9 -46.92 -38.25 -49.96
CA SER A 9 -48.36 -38.36 -49.56
C SER A 9 -49.04 -39.75 -49.37
N THR A 10 -49.99 -40.04 -48.46
CA THR A 10 -50.75 -39.32 -47.41
C THR A 10 -51.56 -40.34 -46.57
N ALA A 11 -51.93 -39.96 -45.34
CA ALA A 11 -53.09 -40.39 -44.52
C ALA A 11 -53.00 -41.78 -43.83
N ALA A 12 -53.46 -42.00 -42.59
CA ALA A 12 -54.53 -41.34 -41.84
C ALA A 12 -54.38 -41.45 -40.30
N THR A 13 -54.85 -40.41 -39.60
CA THR A 13 -55.76 -40.42 -38.42
C THR A 13 -55.43 -41.39 -37.27
N THR A 14 -55.13 -40.91 -36.06
CA THR A 14 -56.19 -40.59 -35.07
C THR A 14 -55.71 -39.54 -34.06
N ALA A 15 -56.60 -38.59 -33.81
CA ALA A 15 -56.46 -37.45 -32.92
C ALA A 15 -56.68 -37.82 -31.45
N ALA A 16 -55.90 -37.20 -30.56
CA ALA A 16 -56.40 -36.75 -29.26
C ALA A 16 -56.09 -35.25 -29.18
N THR A 17 -57.16 -34.48 -29.33
CA THR A 17 -57.25 -33.03 -29.23
C THR A 17 -57.16 -32.59 -27.78
N THR A 18 -56.21 -31.71 -27.49
CA THR A 18 -56.36 -30.67 -26.45
C THR A 18 -55.89 -29.38 -27.09
N ASP A 19 -56.85 -28.63 -27.62
CA ASP A 19 -56.66 -27.28 -28.12
C ASP A 19 -56.91 -26.24 -27.02
N ALA A 20 -56.30 -25.06 -27.26
CA ALA A 20 -56.43 -23.75 -26.64
C ALA A 20 -55.58 -23.51 -25.38
N ASP A 21 -54.72 -22.50 -25.29
CA ASP A 21 -54.26 -21.40 -26.16
C ASP A 21 -52.98 -20.87 -25.45
N GLY A 22 -51.83 -20.68 -26.07
CA GLY A 22 -51.56 -19.60 -27.02
C GLY A 22 -50.75 -18.48 -26.35
N ASP A 23 -49.42 -18.63 -26.25
CA ASP A 23 -48.45 -17.65 -26.75
C ASP A 23 -47.00 -18.03 -26.39
N ASP A 24 -46.33 -18.54 -27.43
CA ASP A 24 -44.89 -18.66 -27.57
C ASP A 24 -44.28 -17.25 -27.69
N LYS A 25 -43.40 -16.87 -26.77
CA LYS A 25 -42.24 -16.05 -27.13
C LYS A 25 -40.98 -16.63 -26.52
N GLY A 26 -40.33 -17.42 -27.35
CA GLY A 26 -38.94 -17.79 -27.21
C GLY A 26 -38.03 -16.60 -26.91
N GLY A 27 -37.02 -16.89 -26.12
CA GLY A 27 -36.02 -15.92 -25.72
C GLY A 27 -35.02 -16.58 -24.80
N LEU A 28 -34.21 -17.49 -25.37
CA LEU A 28 -32.94 -17.91 -24.80
C LEU A 28 -32.10 -16.64 -24.58
N PHE A 29 -32.24 -16.01 -23.41
CA PHE A 29 -31.43 -14.86 -23.02
C PHE A 29 -30.08 -15.38 -22.52
N THR A 30 -29.25 -15.85 -23.44
CA THR A 30 -27.78 -15.85 -23.27
C THR A 30 -27.32 -14.40 -23.35
N GLY A 31 -27.51 -13.66 -22.25
CA GLY A 31 -27.22 -12.24 -22.16
C GLY A 31 -26.95 -11.79 -20.74
N GLY A 32 -26.39 -12.67 -19.90
CA GLY A 32 -25.73 -12.23 -18.67
C GLY A 32 -24.54 -11.35 -19.07
N PRO A 33 -24.32 -10.19 -18.42
CA PRO A 33 -23.22 -9.32 -18.80
C PRO A 33 -21.94 -10.13 -18.72
N GLU A 34 -21.18 -10.12 -19.81
CA GLU A 34 -19.84 -10.69 -19.87
C GLU A 34 -19.09 -10.31 -18.59
N PRO A 35 -18.32 -11.21 -17.95
CA PRO A 35 -17.64 -10.88 -16.69
C PRO A 35 -16.78 -9.60 -16.80
N ALA A 36 -16.34 -9.24 -18.02
CA ALA A 36 -15.71 -7.95 -18.31
C ALA A 36 -16.66 -6.75 -18.18
N GLN A 37 -17.93 -6.86 -18.58
CA GLN A 37 -18.93 -5.80 -18.45
C GLN A 37 -19.32 -5.55 -17.00
N VAL A 38 -19.45 -6.62 -16.19
CA VAL A 38 -19.72 -6.50 -14.74
C VAL A 38 -18.54 -5.85 -14.00
N LEU A 39 -17.31 -6.23 -14.36
CA LEU A 39 -16.11 -5.58 -13.81
C LEU A 39 -16.04 -4.10 -14.21
N MET A 40 -16.37 -3.78 -15.46
CA MET A 40 -16.42 -2.40 -15.96
C MET A 40 -17.52 -1.57 -15.27
N THR A 41 -18.70 -2.13 -14.98
CA THR A 41 -19.77 -1.40 -14.27
C THR A 41 -19.41 -1.15 -12.81
N MET A 42 -18.83 -2.14 -12.11
CA MET A 42 -18.33 -1.95 -10.74
C MET A 42 -17.19 -0.92 -10.68
N MET A 43 -16.35 -0.81 -11.70
CA MET A 43 -15.34 0.24 -11.81
C MET A 43 -15.96 1.63 -12.11
N ARG A 44 -17.06 1.68 -12.86
CA ARG A 44 -17.77 2.92 -13.22
C ARG A 44 -18.49 3.53 -12.02
N ASP A 45 -19.12 2.71 -11.18
CA ASP A 45 -19.84 3.19 -9.98
C ASP A 45 -18.91 3.69 -8.86
N ASN A 46 -17.67 3.18 -8.81
CA ASN A 46 -16.63 3.74 -7.93
C ASN A 46 -16.15 5.13 -8.37
N THR A 47 -16.32 5.48 -9.64
CA THR A 47 -15.94 6.80 -10.17
C THR A 47 -16.95 7.88 -9.74
N HIS A 48 -18.23 7.52 -9.63
CA HIS A 48 -19.32 8.46 -9.26
C HIS A 48 -19.49 8.68 -7.75
N ARG A 49 -18.95 7.80 -6.88
CA ARG A 49 -19.08 7.99 -5.42
C ARG A 49 -18.09 9.01 -4.83
N MET A 50 -17.12 9.49 -5.61
CA MET A 50 -16.10 10.46 -5.15
C MET A 50 -16.43 11.93 -5.42
N THR A 51 -17.46 12.25 -6.22
CA THR A 51 -17.75 13.64 -6.65
C THR A 51 -18.60 14.43 -5.65
N ALA A 52 -19.16 13.82 -4.60
CA ALA A 52 -20.14 14.45 -3.72
C ALA A 52 -19.65 14.81 -2.31
N ARG A 53 -18.34 15.03 -2.08
CA ARG A 53 -17.87 15.56 -0.78
C ARG A 53 -16.76 16.58 -0.99
N ASN A 54 -17.02 17.83 -0.55
CA ASN A 54 -16.05 18.90 -0.26
C ASN A 54 -15.04 18.48 0.84
N ARG A 55 -14.35 17.34 0.66
CA ARG A 55 -13.24 16.92 1.51
C ARG A 55 -12.01 17.73 1.09
N LYS A 56 -11.34 18.33 2.07
CA LYS A 56 -10.01 18.95 1.92
C LYS A 56 -9.17 18.07 1.01
N ARG A 57 -8.88 18.52 -0.21
CA ARG A 57 -8.10 17.75 -1.19
C ARG A 57 -6.72 17.50 -0.61
N THR A 58 -6.46 16.27 -0.20
CA THR A 58 -5.16 15.88 0.34
C THR A 58 -4.17 15.69 -0.80
N LEU A 59 -2.88 15.87 -0.53
CA LEU A 59 -1.84 15.60 -1.53
C LEU A 59 -1.92 14.15 -2.04
N ARG A 60 -2.31 13.22 -1.18
CA ARG A 60 -2.52 11.81 -1.53
C ARG A 60 -3.62 11.63 -2.58
N ASP A 61 -4.76 12.32 -2.43
CA ASP A 61 -5.86 12.29 -3.41
C ASP A 61 -5.41 12.86 -4.77
N ALA A 62 -4.66 13.96 -4.75
CA ALA A 62 -4.11 14.56 -5.97
C ALA A 62 -3.14 13.61 -6.69
N ILE A 63 -2.26 12.92 -5.95
CA ILE A 63 -1.34 11.92 -6.51
C ILE A 63 -2.11 10.73 -7.08
N TYR A 64 -3.13 10.25 -6.36
CA TYR A 64 -3.95 9.13 -6.80
C TYR A 64 -4.63 9.42 -8.14
N ARG A 65 -5.30 10.58 -8.26
CA ARG A 65 -5.92 11.03 -9.53
C ARG A 65 -4.90 11.09 -10.67
N VAL A 66 -3.72 11.66 -10.41
CA VAL A 66 -2.67 11.76 -11.43
C VAL A 66 -2.21 10.39 -11.91
N LEU A 67 -1.99 9.42 -11.01
CA LEU A 67 -1.57 8.09 -11.42
C LEU A 67 -2.69 7.30 -12.10
N GLN A 68 -3.94 7.49 -11.66
CA GLN A 68 -5.12 6.87 -12.25
C GLN A 68 -5.34 7.36 -13.69
N ASP A 69 -5.19 8.66 -13.93
CA ASP A 69 -5.34 9.27 -15.25
C ASP A 69 -4.34 8.75 -16.29
N VAL A 70 -3.14 8.33 -15.86
CA VAL A 70 -2.12 7.81 -16.78
C VAL A 70 -2.15 6.29 -16.88
N GLY A 71 -2.65 5.60 -15.86
CA GLY A 71 -2.70 4.14 -15.83
C GLY A 71 -1.33 3.44 -15.82
N ARG A 72 -0.24 4.19 -15.62
CA ARG A 72 1.15 3.67 -15.57
C ARG A 72 1.95 4.36 -14.47
N SER A 73 3.15 3.84 -14.22
CA SER A 73 4.05 4.43 -13.24
C SER A 73 4.61 5.78 -13.71
N LEU A 74 4.77 6.72 -12.79
CA LEU A 74 5.30 8.06 -13.07
C LEU A 74 6.44 8.41 -12.13
N HIS A 75 7.41 9.16 -12.64
CA HIS A 75 8.48 9.70 -11.81
C HIS A 75 7.95 10.87 -10.96
N ILE A 76 8.48 11.08 -9.74
CA ILE A 76 8.05 12.15 -8.81
C ILE A 76 7.99 13.53 -9.48
N LYS A 77 8.98 13.81 -10.35
CA LYS A 77 9.04 15.07 -11.10
C LYS A 77 7.81 15.25 -12.00
N GLU A 78 7.35 14.18 -12.65
CA GLU A 78 6.20 14.18 -13.55
C GLU A 78 4.89 14.27 -12.76
N ILE A 79 4.81 13.53 -11.65
CA ILE A 79 3.66 13.61 -10.72
C ILE A 79 3.47 15.06 -10.26
N LEU A 80 4.54 15.69 -9.78
CA LEU A 80 4.50 17.08 -9.33
C LEU A 80 4.08 18.05 -10.45
N ALA A 81 4.65 17.88 -11.65
CA ALA A 81 4.31 18.72 -12.80
C ALA A 81 2.82 18.61 -13.15
N ARG A 82 2.26 17.40 -13.17
CA ARG A 82 0.83 17.16 -13.44
C ARG A 82 -0.08 17.71 -12.35
N ILE A 83 0.31 17.58 -11.07
CA ILE A 83 -0.44 18.19 -9.95
C ILE A 83 -0.52 19.71 -10.12
N LYS A 84 0.60 20.36 -10.49
CA LYS A 84 0.64 21.80 -10.75
C LYS A 84 -0.20 22.19 -11.96
N ALA A 85 -0.04 21.49 -13.08
CA ALA A 85 -0.77 21.76 -14.32
C ALA A 85 -2.29 21.65 -14.13
N LYS A 86 -2.73 20.61 -13.41
CA LYS A 86 -4.15 20.38 -13.12
C LYS A 86 -4.67 21.13 -11.88
N LYS A 87 -3.81 21.92 -11.21
CA LYS A 87 -4.12 22.65 -9.97
C LYS A 87 -4.81 21.77 -8.91
N LEU A 88 -4.38 20.51 -8.79
CA LEU A 88 -5.05 19.51 -7.94
C LEU A 88 -4.75 19.73 -6.44
N TYR A 89 -3.60 20.31 -6.13
CA TYR A 89 -3.16 20.56 -4.76
C TYR A 89 -2.32 21.84 -4.67
N VAL A 90 -2.57 22.63 -3.63
CA VAL A 90 -1.77 23.82 -3.31
C VAL A 90 -0.86 23.46 -2.15
N PHE A 91 0.45 23.48 -2.39
CA PHE A 91 1.44 23.21 -1.36
C PHE A 91 1.52 24.43 -0.45
N ARG A 92 1.12 24.27 0.82
CA ARG A 92 1.17 25.34 1.82
C ARG A 92 2.23 25.05 2.88
N ARG A 93 2.82 26.12 3.39
CA ARG A 93 3.68 26.13 4.57
C ARG A 93 2.82 26.24 5.83
N MET A 94 3.43 26.08 7.00
CA MET A 94 2.71 26.21 8.28
C MET A 94 2.15 27.61 8.52
N ASP A 95 2.81 28.64 7.98
CA ASP A 95 2.34 30.03 7.99
C ASP A 95 1.18 30.31 6.99
N GLY A 96 0.70 29.28 6.28
CA GLY A 96 -0.39 29.40 5.30
C GLY A 96 0.04 29.86 3.90
N SER A 97 1.29 30.33 3.74
CA SER A 97 1.84 30.76 2.45
C SER A 97 2.09 29.59 1.50
N VAL A 98 2.18 29.88 0.19
CA VAL A 98 2.39 28.85 -0.83
C VAL A 98 3.86 28.47 -0.94
N HIS A 99 4.14 27.18 -1.02
CA HIS A 99 5.48 26.64 -1.21
C HIS A 99 5.97 26.91 -2.64
N THR A 100 7.09 27.61 -2.79
CA THR A 100 7.71 27.92 -4.10
C THR A 100 8.89 27.00 -4.42
N ASP A 101 9.62 26.54 -3.41
CA ASP A 101 10.77 25.65 -3.57
C ASP A 101 10.37 24.27 -4.11
N LEU A 102 10.79 23.99 -5.35
CA LEU A 102 10.55 22.73 -6.06
C LEU A 102 11.16 21.52 -5.36
N LYS A 103 12.30 21.67 -4.67
CA LYS A 103 12.95 20.54 -3.98
C LYS A 103 12.06 20.05 -2.84
N ARG A 104 11.64 20.96 -1.96
CA ARG A 104 10.71 20.64 -0.86
C ARG A 104 9.36 20.12 -1.34
N MET A 105 8.84 20.65 -2.45
CA MET A 105 7.60 20.11 -3.04
C MET A 105 7.78 18.67 -3.53
N ARG A 106 8.90 18.34 -4.18
CA ARG A 106 9.23 16.97 -4.60
C ARG A 106 9.39 16.06 -3.38
N ASP A 107 10.06 16.52 -2.33
CA ASP A 107 10.24 15.77 -1.11
C ASP A 107 8.89 15.47 -0.44
N CYS A 108 7.96 16.43 -0.44
CA CYS A 108 6.59 16.22 0.05
C CYS A 108 5.84 15.17 -0.78
N VAL A 109 5.91 15.24 -2.11
CA VAL A 109 5.30 14.23 -2.99
C VAL A 109 5.93 12.86 -2.75
N SER A 110 7.26 12.79 -2.67
CA SER A 110 7.99 11.54 -2.42
C SER A 110 7.61 10.91 -1.07
N ALA A 111 7.53 11.74 -0.02
CA ALA A 111 7.11 11.32 1.30
C ALA A 111 5.66 10.80 1.29
N ALA A 112 4.74 11.55 0.65
CA ALA A 112 3.35 11.12 0.51
C ALA A 112 3.21 9.81 -0.28
N CYS A 113 4.04 9.62 -1.32
CA CYS A 113 4.09 8.37 -2.06
C CYS A 113 4.59 7.21 -1.18
N THR A 114 5.69 7.40 -0.46
CA THR A 114 6.33 6.37 0.36
C THR A 114 5.48 5.97 1.57
N GLN A 115 4.80 6.93 2.20
CA GLN A 115 3.98 6.69 3.40
C GLN A 115 2.60 6.11 3.08
N SER A 116 2.20 6.08 1.81
CA SER A 116 0.87 5.62 1.40
C SER A 116 0.91 4.15 0.99
N PRO A 117 0.08 3.27 1.60
CA PRO A 117 -0.06 1.88 1.15
C PRO A 117 -0.68 1.72 -0.26
N PHE A 118 -1.21 2.78 -0.86
CA PHE A 118 -1.82 2.73 -2.20
C PHE A 118 -0.82 2.96 -3.33
N PHE A 119 0.41 3.36 -3.02
CA PHE A 119 1.42 3.65 -4.02
C PHE A 119 2.58 2.68 -3.88
N VAL A 120 2.97 2.07 -4.99
CA VAL A 120 4.09 1.14 -5.05
C VAL A 120 5.22 1.81 -5.81
N ARG A 121 6.44 1.70 -5.26
CA ARG A 121 7.64 2.19 -5.93
C ARG A 121 8.10 1.14 -6.93
N THR A 122 8.03 1.44 -8.22
CA THR A 122 8.46 0.53 -9.30
C THR A 122 9.94 0.70 -9.66
N ALA A 123 10.49 1.90 -9.44
CA ALA A 123 11.90 2.21 -9.62
C ALA A 123 12.30 3.38 -8.70
N HIS A 124 13.58 3.75 -8.66
CA HIS A 124 14.01 4.90 -7.87
C HIS A 124 13.30 6.19 -8.31
N GLY A 125 12.42 6.71 -7.45
CA GLY A 125 11.65 7.92 -7.71
C GLY A 125 10.43 7.72 -8.62
N THR A 126 10.07 6.48 -8.96
CA THR A 126 8.94 6.15 -9.84
C THR A 126 7.89 5.36 -9.08
N TYR A 127 6.63 5.80 -9.15
CA TYR A 127 5.52 5.23 -8.38
C TYR A 127 4.33 4.89 -9.27
N ALA A 128 3.60 3.84 -8.92
CA ALA A 128 2.35 3.40 -9.54
C ALA A 128 1.27 3.20 -8.48
N ILE A 129 0.01 3.10 -8.90
CA ILE A 129 -1.08 2.65 -8.03
C ILE A 129 -0.94 1.14 -7.79
N ALA A 130 -1.06 0.74 -6.54
CA ALA A 130 -1.08 -0.67 -6.18
C ALA A 130 -2.38 -1.33 -6.70
N LYS A 131 -2.27 -2.47 -7.39
CA LYS A 131 -3.44 -3.24 -7.87
C LYS A 131 -4.25 -3.81 -6.70
N GLU A 132 -3.55 -4.19 -5.64
CA GLU A 132 -4.13 -4.57 -4.36
C GLU A 132 -3.58 -3.59 -3.31
N PRO A 133 -4.39 -3.09 -2.36
CA PRO A 133 -3.84 -2.32 -1.26
C PRO A 133 -2.81 -3.21 -0.57
N LEU A 134 -1.57 -2.76 -0.53
CA LEU A 134 -0.54 -3.50 0.19
C LEU A 134 -1.01 -3.58 1.63
N ASN A 135 -1.41 -4.77 2.06
CA ASN A 135 -1.74 -5.08 3.45
C ASN A 135 -0.47 -4.84 4.28
N GLY A 136 -0.27 -3.58 4.70
CA GLY A 136 0.63 -3.21 5.79
C GLY A 136 2.14 -3.40 5.62
N SER A 137 2.72 -3.63 4.43
CA SER A 137 4.17 -3.91 4.34
C SER A 137 4.89 -3.25 3.16
N ASN A 138 4.94 -1.92 3.13
CA ASN A 138 6.01 -1.18 2.43
C ASN A 138 7.18 -0.81 3.37
N THR A 139 7.18 -1.31 4.60
CA THR A 139 8.45 -1.62 5.27
C THR A 139 9.11 -2.72 4.44
N GLN A 140 9.96 -2.33 3.50
CA GLN A 140 11.15 -3.10 3.18
C GLN A 140 11.98 -3.21 4.46
N ASP A 141 11.53 -4.11 5.30
CA ASP A 141 12.26 -4.87 6.26
C ASP A 141 11.24 -5.97 6.53
N ALA A 142 11.51 -7.16 6.02
CA ALA A 142 11.26 -8.33 6.84
C ALA A 142 11.63 -7.94 8.27
N VAL A 143 10.88 -8.36 9.27
CA VAL A 143 11.27 -8.16 10.68
C VAL A 143 12.54 -9.00 10.96
N SER A 144 13.64 -8.76 10.24
CA SER A 144 14.94 -8.53 10.80
C SER A 144 14.69 -7.56 11.95
N THR A 145 14.42 -8.13 13.12
CA THR A 145 14.76 -7.52 14.40
C THR A 145 16.13 -6.90 14.17
N SER A 146 16.19 -5.57 14.04
CA SER A 146 17.46 -4.89 13.79
C SER A 146 18.47 -5.48 14.79
N PRO A 147 19.68 -5.91 14.39
CA PRO A 147 20.52 -6.74 15.25
C PRO A 147 20.79 -6.14 16.64
N LEU A 148 20.68 -4.82 16.76
CA LEU A 148 20.75 -4.11 18.04
C LEU A 148 19.50 -4.29 18.91
N ARG A 149 18.29 -4.28 18.34
CA ARG A 149 17.04 -4.57 19.06
C ARG A 149 17.06 -5.99 19.62
N ASP A 150 17.51 -6.97 18.83
CA ASP A 150 17.65 -8.35 19.31
C ASP A 150 18.62 -8.43 20.51
N ALA A 151 19.78 -7.77 20.40
CA ALA A 151 20.74 -7.70 21.50
C ALA A 151 20.16 -7.04 22.76
N ILE A 152 19.38 -5.95 22.62
CA ILE A 152 18.70 -5.30 23.75
C ILE A 152 17.64 -6.23 24.36
N TYR A 153 16.86 -6.90 23.52
CA TYR A 153 15.83 -7.83 23.96
C TYR A 153 16.42 -8.97 24.79
N ARG A 154 17.49 -9.63 24.30
CA ARG A 154 18.21 -10.67 25.04
C ARG A 154 18.72 -10.17 26.39
N VAL A 155 19.30 -8.97 26.44
CA VAL A 155 19.80 -8.39 27.69
C VAL A 155 18.68 -8.14 28.71
N LEU A 156 17.53 -7.63 28.27
CA LEU A 156 16.39 -7.39 29.15
C LEU A 156 15.72 -8.70 29.59
N GLN A 157 15.67 -9.70 28.70
CA GLN A 157 15.15 -11.03 28.99
C GLN A 157 16.02 -11.75 30.04
N ASP A 158 17.34 -11.66 29.92
CA ASP A 158 18.29 -12.24 30.88
C ASP A 158 18.15 -11.66 32.29
N VAL A 159 17.69 -10.42 32.41
CA VAL A 159 17.49 -9.74 33.72
C VAL A 159 16.08 -9.97 34.26
N GLY A 160 15.11 -10.27 33.39
CA GLY A 160 13.71 -10.43 33.79
C GLY A 160 13.07 -9.13 34.31
N GLY A 161 13.65 -7.97 34.00
CA GLY A 161 13.26 -6.69 34.58
C GLY A 161 13.62 -5.49 33.71
N SER A 162 13.71 -4.30 34.33
CA SER A 162 14.08 -3.07 33.65
C SER A 162 15.53 -2.69 33.90
N LEU A 163 16.23 -2.18 32.89
CA LEU A 163 17.63 -1.73 33.00
C LEU A 163 17.80 -0.31 32.46
N HIS A 164 18.77 0.41 33.02
CA HIS A 164 19.17 1.70 32.46
C HIS A 164 19.91 1.50 31.12
N TYR A 165 19.74 2.42 30.15
CA TYR A 165 20.34 2.25 28.81
C TYR A 165 21.86 2.12 28.82
N GLU A 166 22.53 2.67 29.83
CA GLU A 166 23.98 2.53 30.01
C GLU A 166 24.38 1.11 30.43
N GLU A 167 23.59 0.48 31.31
CA GLU A 167 23.79 -0.91 31.74
C GLU A 167 23.49 -1.87 30.59
N ILE A 168 22.43 -1.59 29.82
CA ILE A 168 22.11 -2.33 28.60
C ILE A 168 23.29 -2.30 27.64
N PHE A 169 23.84 -1.10 27.38
CA PHE A 169 25.02 -0.94 26.53
C PHE A 169 26.24 -1.71 27.06
N GLY A 170 26.51 -1.62 28.37
CA GLY A 170 27.60 -2.35 29.02
C GLY A 170 27.48 -3.87 28.83
N ARG A 171 26.28 -4.43 29.06
CA ARG A 171 26.02 -5.86 28.89
C ARG A 171 26.10 -6.31 27.43
N ILE A 172 25.63 -5.50 26.48
CA ILE A 172 25.78 -5.78 25.04
C ILE A 172 27.26 -5.88 24.65
N ARG A 173 28.11 -4.98 25.15
CA ARG A 173 29.55 -5.03 24.90
C ARG A 173 30.21 -6.23 25.58
N ALA A 174 29.90 -6.48 26.84
CA ALA A 174 30.47 -7.59 27.61
C ALA A 174 30.17 -8.94 26.95
N LYS A 175 28.92 -9.13 26.51
CA LYS A 175 28.47 -10.35 25.81
C LYS A 175 28.74 -10.35 24.31
N LYS A 176 29.36 -9.29 23.77
CA LYS A 176 29.64 -9.11 22.32
C LYS A 176 28.41 -9.35 21.43
N LEU A 177 27.21 -8.99 21.90
CA LEU A 177 25.94 -9.30 21.22
C LEU A 177 25.70 -8.46 19.95
N HIS A 178 26.37 -7.31 19.84
CA HIS A 178 26.20 -6.42 18.68
C HIS A 178 27.49 -5.70 18.33
N VAL A 179 27.81 -5.66 17.03
CA VAL A 179 28.88 -4.84 16.47
C VAL A 179 28.29 -3.54 15.94
N PHE A 180 28.61 -2.43 16.61
CA PHE A 180 28.14 -1.12 16.20
C PHE A 180 28.87 -0.67 14.92
N ARG A 181 28.20 -0.70 13.78
CA ARG A 181 28.78 -0.26 12.49
C ARG A 181 28.28 1.11 12.05
N ARG A 182 29.18 1.85 11.38
CA ARG A 182 28.93 3.08 10.64
C ARG A 182 28.35 2.77 9.25
N LYS A 183 27.91 3.81 8.54
CA LYS A 183 27.36 3.69 7.18
C LYS A 183 28.38 3.19 6.15
N ASP A 184 29.65 3.51 6.37
CA ASP A 184 30.80 3.06 5.56
C ASP A 184 31.21 1.60 5.90
N GLY A 185 30.52 0.93 6.83
CA GLY A 185 30.83 -0.44 7.25
C GLY A 185 31.88 -0.54 8.38
N SER A 186 32.55 0.56 8.73
CA SER A 186 33.56 0.58 9.81
C SER A 186 32.92 0.45 11.19
N VAL A 187 33.70 -0.01 12.18
CA VAL A 187 33.24 -0.16 13.57
C VAL A 187 33.25 1.19 14.29
N HIS A 188 32.17 1.50 15.00
CA HIS A 188 32.11 2.66 15.89
C HIS A 188 33.03 2.45 17.10
N THR A 189 33.94 3.40 17.32
CA THR A 189 34.84 3.43 18.48
C THR A 189 34.33 4.35 19.59
N ASP A 190 33.49 5.34 19.26
CA ASP A 190 32.99 6.35 20.20
C ASP A 190 31.85 5.78 21.11
N PRO A 191 32.10 5.57 22.41
CA PRO A 191 31.11 5.01 23.33
C PRO A 191 29.91 5.93 23.57
N LYS A 192 30.05 7.26 23.40
CA LYS A 192 28.93 8.19 23.54
C LYS A 192 27.92 7.99 22.40
N ARG A 193 28.40 7.89 21.16
CA ARG A 193 27.55 7.59 20.00
C ARG A 193 26.89 6.21 20.08
N MET A 194 27.61 5.20 20.56
CA MET A 194 27.04 3.86 20.73
C MET A 194 25.93 3.84 21.79
N ARG A 195 26.14 4.48 22.95
CA ARG A 195 25.11 4.65 24.00
C ARG A 195 23.88 5.38 23.48
N ASN A 196 24.07 6.49 22.77
CA ASN A 196 22.97 7.24 22.17
C ASN A 196 22.17 6.39 21.18
N ARG A 197 22.84 5.47 20.46
CA ARG A 197 22.17 4.55 19.56
C ARG A 197 21.32 3.53 20.32
N VAL A 198 21.82 2.95 21.41
CA VAL A 198 21.04 2.06 22.28
C VAL A 198 19.82 2.79 22.83
N SER A 199 20.00 3.97 23.42
CA SER A 199 18.91 4.78 23.98
C SER A 199 17.86 5.14 22.91
N SER A 200 18.30 5.61 21.74
CA SER A 200 17.41 5.91 20.61
C SER A 200 16.65 4.68 20.12
N THR A 201 17.30 3.51 20.07
CA THR A 201 16.66 2.24 19.73
C THR A 201 15.60 1.86 20.75
N CYS A 202 15.86 2.03 22.05
CA CYS A 202 14.87 1.80 23.10
C CYS A 202 13.65 2.72 22.94
N ILE A 203 13.87 4.02 22.74
CA ILE A 203 12.79 5.02 22.59
C ILE A 203 11.92 4.76 21.36
N ARG A 204 12.53 4.36 20.24
CA ARG A 204 11.84 4.20 18.95
C ARG A 204 11.22 2.82 18.76
N SER A 205 11.48 1.88 19.65
CA SER A 205 11.00 0.50 19.52
C SER A 205 9.68 0.35 20.26
N PRO A 206 8.62 -0.18 19.63
CA PRO A 206 7.37 -0.48 20.33
C PRO A 206 7.53 -1.63 21.34
N PHE A 207 8.59 -2.43 21.25
CA PHE A 207 8.85 -3.57 22.13
C PHE A 207 9.42 -3.20 23.50
N PHE A 208 9.83 -1.94 23.70
CA PHE A 208 10.47 -1.50 24.93
C PHE A 208 9.64 -0.39 25.57
N VAL A 209 9.26 -0.58 26.83
CA VAL A 209 8.54 0.42 27.61
C VAL A 209 9.51 1.11 28.54
N ARG A 210 9.40 2.43 28.61
CA ARG A 210 10.18 3.24 29.55
C ARG A 210 9.51 3.22 30.93
N THR A 211 10.22 2.67 31.92
CA THR A 211 9.73 2.57 33.31
C THR A 211 10.18 3.76 34.17
N ALA A 212 11.34 4.34 33.85
CA ALA A 212 11.86 5.55 34.49
C ALA A 212 12.71 6.35 33.50
N LEU A 213 13.26 7.51 33.90
CA LEU A 213 14.21 8.23 33.06
C LEU A 213 15.43 7.38 32.71
N GLY A 214 15.55 7.02 31.43
CA GLY A 214 16.65 6.19 30.92
C GLY A 214 16.52 4.69 31.18
N THR A 215 15.46 4.24 31.87
CA THR A 215 15.25 2.82 32.22
C THR A 215 14.17 2.20 31.36
N TYR A 216 14.46 1.03 30.79
CA TYR A 216 13.60 0.34 29.83
C TYR A 216 13.37 -1.12 30.23
N ALA A 217 12.16 -1.61 29.98
CA ALA A 217 11.76 -3.01 30.12
C ALA A 217 11.11 -3.52 28.84
N ILE A 218 10.93 -4.84 28.73
CA ILE A 218 10.16 -5.46 27.64
C ILE A 218 8.67 -5.11 27.82
N ALA A 219 8.04 -4.67 26.74
CA ALA A 219 6.59 -4.46 26.68
C ALA A 219 5.87 -5.80 26.88
N LYS A 220 4.87 -5.84 27.77
CA LYS A 220 3.99 -7.01 27.97
C LYS A 220 2.83 -6.99 26.98
#